data_AF-V4N7Y3-F1
#
_entry.id   AF-V4N7Y3-F1
#
_cell.length_a   1.000
_cell.length_b   1.000
_cell.length_c   1.000
_cell.angle_alpha   90.00
_cell.angle_beta   90.00
_cell.angle_gamma   90.00
#
_symmetry.space_group_name_H-M   'P 1'
#
loop_
_entity.id
_entity.type
_entity.pdbx_description
1 polymer ?
#
loop_
_entity_poly.entity_id
_entity_poly.type
_entity_poly.pdbx_seq_one_letter_code
_entity_poly.pdbx_strand_id
1 'polypeptide(L)'
;MVGLVLVAGVGLTGCESTKSALGLNKVVPDEFRVVTKAPLVVPPDFALRPPAPGEPRPQELMPESAAREALLGQRQAFTRSDGEKILATKAGGDKADPLARYVVDDEFGDLAYKDEGFANKILFWKKDEKPSVTPNTNTVLGNEANAIDPDAEAARIKALIGSNPVTIQQKKEKSFKLPGL
;
A
#
# COMPACT_ATOMS: atom_id res chain seq x y z
N MET A 1 -83.69 -32.62 30.05
CA MET A 1 -82.98 -31.83 29.01
C MET A 1 -82.24 -30.62 29.62
N VAL A 2 -81.61 -30.76 30.80
CA VAL A 2 -80.90 -29.66 31.50
C VAL A 2 -79.43 -30.02 31.76
N GLY A 3 -79.13 -31.31 32.00
CA GLY A 3 -77.75 -31.78 32.23
C GLY A 3 -76.82 -31.69 31.01
N LEU A 4 -77.34 -31.89 29.79
CA LEU A 4 -76.53 -31.80 28.56
C LEU A 4 -76.08 -30.36 28.25
N VAL A 5 -76.91 -29.36 28.62
CA VAL A 5 -76.61 -27.94 28.42
C VAL A 5 -75.54 -27.46 29.42
N LEU A 6 -75.56 -27.98 30.65
CA LEU A 6 -74.55 -27.66 31.67
C LEU A 6 -73.16 -28.20 31.33
N VAL A 7 -73.05 -29.40 30.76
CA VAL A 7 -71.75 -29.98 30.37
C VAL A 7 -71.15 -29.27 29.15
N ALA A 8 -71.98 -28.85 28.18
CA ALA A 8 -71.52 -28.07 27.03
C ALA A 8 -71.01 -26.67 27.42
N GLY A 9 -71.61 -26.03 28.44
CA GLY A 9 -71.20 -24.71 28.91
C GLY A 9 -69.81 -24.67 29.54
N VAL A 10 -69.38 -25.74 30.22
CA VAL A 10 -68.05 -25.80 30.86
C VAL A 10 -66.93 -25.95 29.82
N GLY A 11 -67.16 -26.69 28.74
CA GLY A 11 -66.16 -26.90 27.67
C GLY A 11 -65.74 -25.63 26.94
N LEU A 12 -66.67 -24.68 26.75
CA LEU A 12 -66.40 -23.40 26.08
C LEU A 12 -65.52 -22.46 26.93
N THR A 13 -65.61 -22.52 28.26
CA THR A 13 -64.79 -21.70 29.16
C THR A 13 -63.32 -22.13 29.23
N GLY A 14 -63.01 -23.37 28.84
CA GLY A 14 -61.64 -23.91 28.81
C GLY A 14 -60.80 -23.39 27.63
N CYS A 15 -61.43 -23.06 26.49
CA CYS A 15 -60.72 -22.64 25.29
C CYS A 15 -60.07 -21.25 25.40
N GLU A 16 -60.60 -20.35 26.23
CA GLU A 16 -60.00 -19.01 26.43
C GLU A 16 -58.72 -19.09 27.27
N SER A 17 -58.69 -20.01 28.25
CA SER A 17 -57.52 -20.26 29.09
C SER A 17 -56.37 -20.91 28.29
N THR A 18 -56.69 -21.88 27.42
CA THR A 18 -55.66 -22.50 26.56
C THR A 18 -55.11 -21.53 25.52
N LYS A 19 -55.93 -20.62 24.97
CA LYS A 19 -55.49 -19.56 24.05
C LYS A 19 -54.49 -18.59 24.72
N SER A 20 -54.67 -18.31 26.01
CA SER A 20 -53.75 -17.49 26.80
C SER A 20 -52.46 -18.24 27.17
N ALA A 21 -52.57 -19.53 27.51
CA ALA A 21 -51.41 -20.39 27.81
C ALA A 21 -50.54 -20.70 26.58
N LEU A 22 -51.15 -20.73 25.38
CA LEU A 22 -50.48 -20.92 24.10
C LEU A 22 -49.93 -19.61 23.49
N GLY A 23 -50.02 -18.48 24.20
CA GLY A 23 -49.46 -17.20 23.76
C GLY A 23 -50.14 -16.59 22.53
N LEU A 24 -51.32 -17.08 22.16
CA LEU A 24 -52.07 -16.64 20.98
C LEU A 24 -52.89 -15.36 21.24
N ASN A 25 -52.86 -14.86 22.48
CA ASN A 25 -53.37 -13.55 22.83
C ASN A 25 -52.32 -12.47 22.49
N LYS A 26 -52.75 -11.46 21.74
CA LYS A 26 -51.94 -10.31 21.34
C LYS A 26 -51.64 -9.46 22.59
N VAL A 27 -50.55 -9.76 23.27
CA VAL A 27 -49.96 -8.85 24.26
C VAL A 27 -49.33 -7.72 23.48
N VAL A 28 -50.04 -6.59 23.37
CA VAL A 28 -49.46 -5.37 22.80
C VAL A 28 -48.51 -4.84 23.88
N PRO A 29 -47.19 -4.73 23.61
CA PRO A 29 -46.28 -4.14 24.57
C PRO A 29 -46.72 -2.71 24.85
N ASP A 30 -46.91 -2.37 26.11
CA ASP A 30 -47.31 -1.04 26.55
C ASP A 30 -46.28 -0.01 26.07
N GLU A 31 -46.72 0.84 25.14
CA GLU A 31 -45.90 1.87 24.49
C GLU A 31 -45.45 2.99 25.45
N PHE A 32 -46.02 3.04 26.67
CA PHE A 32 -45.60 3.93 27.74
C PHE A 32 -44.72 3.25 28.80
N ARG A 33 -44.44 1.95 28.66
CA ARG A 33 -43.58 1.24 29.61
C ARG A 33 -42.11 1.54 29.34
N VAL A 34 -41.60 2.58 30.01
CA VAL A 34 -40.18 2.95 29.95
C VAL A 34 -39.34 1.87 30.66
N VAL A 35 -38.62 1.07 29.86
CA VAL A 35 -37.61 0.15 30.39
C VAL A 35 -36.30 0.94 30.56
N THR A 36 -35.85 1.11 31.79
CA THR A 36 -34.56 1.75 32.08
C THR A 36 -33.44 0.85 31.58
N LYS A 37 -32.73 1.27 30.51
CA LYS A 37 -31.47 0.64 30.13
C LYS A 37 -30.42 0.86 31.22
N ALA A 38 -29.50 -0.09 31.39
CA ALA A 38 -28.31 0.13 32.18
C ALA A 38 -27.59 1.40 31.69
N PRO A 39 -27.12 2.27 32.59
CA PRO A 39 -26.42 3.49 32.19
C PRO A 39 -25.21 3.12 31.34
N LEU A 40 -25.05 3.79 30.20
CA LEU A 40 -23.83 3.71 29.40
C LEU A 40 -22.74 4.44 30.20
N VAL A 41 -21.96 3.66 30.95
CA VAL A 41 -20.76 4.17 31.61
C VAL A 41 -19.76 4.46 30.51
N VAL A 42 -19.47 5.74 30.30
CA VAL A 42 -18.34 6.18 29.51
C VAL A 42 -17.09 5.74 30.27
N PRO A 43 -16.24 4.85 29.71
CA PRO A 43 -15.00 4.46 30.37
C PRO A 43 -14.14 5.71 30.63
N PRO A 44 -13.47 5.80 31.77
CA PRO A 44 -12.67 6.96 32.16
C PRO A 44 -11.43 7.20 31.27
N ASP A 45 -11.16 6.32 30.32
CA ASP A 45 -10.02 6.42 29.40
C ASP A 45 -10.33 7.31 28.20
N PHE A 46 -10.52 8.61 28.47
CA PHE A 46 -10.02 9.66 27.58
C PHE A 46 -8.55 9.98 27.88
N ALA A 47 -7.80 9.00 28.37
CA ALA A 47 -6.38 9.10 28.67
C ALA A 47 -5.51 9.09 27.41
N LEU A 48 -5.89 9.86 26.40
CA LEU A 48 -4.84 10.59 25.70
C LEU A 48 -4.35 11.61 26.72
N ARG A 49 -3.22 11.29 27.35
CA ARG A 49 -2.45 12.25 28.13
C ARG A 49 -2.39 13.54 27.30
N PRO A 50 -2.90 14.67 27.80
CA PRO A 50 -2.66 15.95 27.14
C PRO A 50 -1.14 16.05 26.94
N PRO A 51 -0.66 16.29 25.71
CA PRO A 51 0.77 16.37 25.47
C PRO A 51 1.36 17.40 26.42
N ALA A 52 2.47 17.04 27.08
CA ALA A 52 3.09 17.95 28.03
C ALA A 52 3.45 19.26 27.32
N PRO A 53 3.27 20.44 27.96
CA PRO A 53 3.68 21.70 27.37
C PRO A 53 5.16 21.63 26.97
N GLY A 54 5.46 21.63 25.66
CA GLY A 54 6.81 21.55 25.11
C GLY A 54 7.21 20.21 24.50
N GLU A 55 6.36 19.18 24.52
CA GLU A 55 6.63 17.94 23.78
C GLU A 55 6.37 18.12 22.28
N PRO A 56 7.20 17.56 21.37
CA PRO A 56 7.05 17.78 19.93
C PRO A 56 5.66 17.33 19.50
N ARG A 57 4.86 18.26 18.98
CA ARG A 57 3.54 17.93 18.44
C ARG A 57 3.75 17.00 17.24
N PRO A 58 3.09 15.84 17.16
CA PRO A 58 3.17 14.97 15.98
C PRO A 58 2.79 15.69 14.67
N GLN A 59 2.03 16.79 14.74
CA GLN A 59 1.71 17.67 13.62
C GLN A 59 2.88 18.56 13.12
N GLU A 60 4.03 18.60 13.79
CA GLU A 60 5.19 19.40 13.37
C GLU A 60 6.16 18.64 12.44
N LEU A 61 5.92 17.34 12.18
CA LEU A 61 6.63 16.67 11.08
C LEU A 61 6.07 17.22 9.76
N MET A 62 6.85 18.03 9.07
CA MET A 62 6.47 18.49 7.74
C MET A 62 6.15 17.27 6.87
N PRO A 63 5.05 17.27 6.09
CA PRO A 63 4.68 16.14 5.25
C PRO A 63 5.81 15.73 4.29
N GLU A 64 6.62 16.71 3.88
CA GLU A 64 7.81 16.50 3.06
C GLU A 64 8.90 15.68 3.78
N SER A 65 9.19 15.97 5.05
CA SER A 65 10.19 15.21 5.82
C SER A 65 9.69 13.80 6.11
N ALA A 66 8.40 13.65 6.45
CA ALA A 66 7.76 12.34 6.65
C ALA A 66 7.76 11.49 5.37
N ALA A 67 7.43 12.09 4.22
CA ALA A 67 7.46 11.41 2.93
C ALA A 67 8.89 11.04 2.52
N ARG A 68 9.86 11.91 2.77
CA ARG A 68 11.28 11.65 2.50
C ARG A 68 11.78 10.46 3.32
N GLU A 69 11.41 10.38 4.60
CA GLU A 69 11.76 9.27 5.48
C GLU A 69 11.06 7.97 5.07
N ALA A 70 9.79 8.03 4.65
CA ALA A 70 9.06 6.85 4.16
C ALA A 70 9.60 6.33 2.82
N LEU A 71 10.02 7.21 1.91
CA LEU A 71 10.48 6.84 0.56
C LEU A 71 11.94 6.40 0.53
N LEU A 72 12.83 7.09 1.24
CA LEU A 72 14.26 6.78 1.25
C LEU A 72 14.67 5.84 2.40
N GLY A 73 13.73 5.55 3.31
CA GLY A 73 14.03 4.93 4.59
C GLY A 73 14.87 5.85 5.48
N GLN A 74 15.11 5.42 6.71
CA GLN A 74 15.95 6.14 7.65
C GLN A 74 17.42 5.98 7.24
N ARG A 75 17.86 6.81 6.27
CA ARG A 75 19.20 6.77 5.66
C ARG A 75 20.34 6.86 6.69
N GLN A 76 20.05 7.43 7.85
CA GLN A 76 21.00 7.65 8.95
C GLN A 76 21.00 6.57 10.05
N ALA A 77 20.06 5.61 10.09
CA ALA A 77 19.83 4.81 11.29
C ALA A 77 20.46 3.41 11.33
N PHE A 78 21.43 3.10 10.47
CA PHE A 78 22.34 2.00 10.77
C PHE A 78 23.52 2.56 11.55
N THR A 79 23.53 2.35 12.86
CA THR A 79 24.73 2.52 13.69
C THR A 79 25.79 1.57 13.16
N ARG A 80 26.60 2.08 12.20
CA ARG A 80 27.70 1.33 11.60
C ARG A 80 28.70 0.95 12.68
N SER A 81 29.22 -0.27 12.58
CA SER A 81 30.27 -0.73 13.49
C SER A 81 31.52 0.15 13.35
N ASP A 82 32.35 0.23 14.37
CA ASP A 82 33.56 1.05 14.29
C ASP A 82 34.53 0.54 13.20
N GLY A 83 34.51 -0.76 12.91
CA GLY A 83 35.25 -1.34 11.78
C GLY A 83 34.75 -0.83 10.42
N GLU A 84 33.44 -0.73 10.21
CA GLU A 84 32.86 -0.15 8.99
C GLU A 84 33.18 1.32 8.84
N LYS A 85 33.17 2.09 9.94
CA LYS A 85 33.58 3.49 9.91
C LYS A 85 35.03 3.61 9.47
N ILE A 86 35.96 2.83 10.03
CA ILE A 86 37.38 2.86 9.65
C ILE A 86 37.60 2.45 8.19
N LEU A 87 36.84 1.47 7.69
CA LEU A 87 36.92 1.09 6.28
C LEU A 87 36.37 2.19 5.37
N ALA A 88 35.25 2.80 5.72
CA ALA A 88 34.66 3.91 4.96
C ALA A 88 35.56 5.14 4.96
N THR A 89 36.18 5.49 6.11
CA THR A 89 37.11 6.62 6.21
C THR A 89 38.35 6.38 5.34
N LYS A 90 38.91 5.15 5.36
CA LYS A 90 40.02 4.75 4.49
C LYS A 90 39.64 4.74 3.00
N ALA A 91 38.41 4.36 2.67
CA ALA A 91 37.88 4.41 1.31
C ALA A 91 37.48 5.83 0.87
N GLY A 92 37.64 6.84 1.73
CA GLY A 92 37.33 8.23 1.43
C GLY A 92 35.83 8.55 1.45
N GLY A 93 35.00 7.69 2.04
CA GLY A 93 33.55 7.89 2.15
C GLY A 93 33.15 9.17 2.89
N ASP A 94 33.99 9.66 3.81
CA ASP A 94 33.75 10.91 4.54
C ASP A 94 34.04 12.17 3.71
N LYS A 95 34.68 12.03 2.54
CA LYS A 95 35.02 13.13 1.64
C LYS A 95 34.07 13.22 0.44
N ALA A 96 33.01 12.43 0.43
CA ALA A 96 32.03 12.47 -0.65
C ALA A 96 31.32 13.84 -0.65
N ASP A 97 31.41 14.57 -1.77
CA ASP A 97 30.69 15.83 -1.94
C ASP A 97 29.18 15.57 -1.97
N PRO A 98 28.39 16.16 -1.04
CA PRO A 98 26.93 16.05 -1.05
C PRO A 98 26.30 16.58 -2.34
N LEU A 99 26.99 17.49 -3.05
CA LEU A 99 26.53 18.10 -4.30
C LEU A 99 27.00 17.36 -5.55
N ALA A 100 27.72 16.24 -5.42
CA ALA A 100 28.26 15.50 -6.57
C ALA A 100 27.20 15.15 -7.64
N ARG A 101 25.94 14.90 -7.22
CA ARG A 101 24.83 14.67 -8.16
C ARG A 101 24.50 15.91 -8.99
N TYR A 102 24.51 17.09 -8.37
CA TYR A 102 24.27 18.35 -9.08
C TYR A 102 25.40 18.66 -10.06
N VAL A 103 26.65 18.42 -9.66
CA VAL A 103 27.81 18.61 -10.55
C VAL A 103 27.73 17.68 -11.76
N VAL A 104 27.42 16.39 -11.53
CA VAL A 104 27.24 15.42 -12.62
C VAL A 104 26.05 15.80 -13.51
N ASP A 105 24.93 16.21 -12.93
CA ASP A 105 23.76 16.61 -13.72
C ASP A 105 24.02 17.88 -14.55
N ASP A 106 24.82 18.83 -14.05
CA ASP A 106 25.26 20.02 -14.78
C ASP A 106 26.25 19.67 -15.90
N GLU A 107 27.25 18.83 -15.63
CA GLU A 107 28.26 18.42 -16.61
C GLU A 107 27.72 17.49 -17.70
N PHE A 108 26.75 16.63 -17.36
CA PHE A 108 26.25 15.57 -18.25
C PHE A 108 24.78 15.73 -18.66
N GLY A 109 24.11 16.82 -18.27
CA GLY A 109 22.73 17.10 -18.64
C GLY A 109 22.49 17.03 -20.14
N ASP A 110 23.42 17.53 -20.95
CA ASP A 110 23.36 17.49 -22.41
C ASP A 110 23.37 16.07 -22.99
N LEU A 111 23.99 15.10 -22.30
CA LEU A 111 24.07 13.72 -22.78
C LEU A 111 22.74 12.96 -22.61
N ALA A 112 21.97 13.29 -21.57
CA ALA A 112 20.64 12.72 -21.33
C ALA A 112 19.61 13.20 -22.37
N TYR A 113 19.79 14.39 -22.92
CA TYR A 113 18.88 15.00 -23.90
C TYR A 113 19.40 14.96 -25.34
N LYS A 114 20.60 14.43 -25.58
CA LYS A 114 21.15 14.31 -26.94
C LYS A 114 20.46 13.19 -27.70
N ASP A 115 19.80 13.55 -28.80
CA ASP A 115 19.31 12.58 -29.77
C ASP A 115 20.47 11.70 -30.24
N GLU A 116 20.23 10.38 -30.33
CA GLU A 116 21.20 9.44 -30.85
C GLU A 116 21.76 9.96 -32.18
N GLY A 117 23.09 10.14 -32.24
CA GLY A 117 23.74 10.77 -33.39
C GLY A 117 23.39 10.05 -34.69
N PHE A 118 23.43 10.77 -35.81
CA PHE A 118 23.13 10.22 -37.14
C PHE A 118 23.89 8.92 -37.45
N ALA A 119 25.16 8.84 -37.04
CA ALA A 119 25.98 7.62 -37.17
C ALA A 119 25.40 6.43 -36.39
N ASN A 120 24.88 6.66 -35.18
CA ASN A 120 24.23 5.64 -34.35
C ASN A 120 22.94 5.15 -35.03
N LYS A 121 22.17 6.10 -35.58
CA LYS A 121 20.93 5.81 -36.30
C LYS A 121 21.18 4.98 -37.56
N ILE A 122 22.31 5.17 -38.25
CA ILE A 122 22.71 4.34 -39.40
C ILE A 122 23.23 2.98 -38.92
N LEU A 123 24.08 2.95 -37.89
CA LEU A 123 24.65 1.70 -37.39
C LEU A 123 23.58 0.74 -36.85
N PHE A 124 22.55 1.30 -36.21
CA PHE A 124 21.44 0.56 -35.60
C PHE A 124 20.11 0.72 -36.35
N TRP A 125 20.16 1.04 -37.66
CA TRP A 125 18.97 1.25 -38.49
C TRP A 125 18.08 0.00 -38.64
N LYS A 126 18.62 -1.20 -38.36
CA LYS A 126 17.94 -2.50 -38.45
C LYS A 126 17.71 -3.10 -37.06
N LYS A 127 16.99 -2.36 -36.20
CA LYS A 127 16.75 -2.67 -34.78
C LYS A 127 15.88 -3.93 -34.52
N ASP A 128 15.40 -4.61 -35.57
CA ASP A 128 14.54 -5.80 -35.47
C ASP A 128 15.31 -7.13 -35.36
N GLU A 129 16.64 -7.12 -35.50
CA GLU A 129 17.46 -8.24 -35.03
C GLU A 129 17.65 -8.07 -33.52
N LYS A 130 16.86 -8.82 -32.74
CA LYS A 130 17.03 -8.97 -31.29
C LYS A 130 18.54 -9.08 -31.01
N PRO A 131 19.15 -8.15 -30.26
CA PRO A 131 20.56 -8.32 -29.91
C PRO A 131 20.63 -9.65 -29.16
N SER A 132 21.33 -10.62 -29.73
CA SER A 132 21.74 -11.79 -28.96
C SER A 132 22.51 -11.23 -27.79
N VAL A 133 21.91 -11.29 -26.60
CA VAL A 133 22.58 -10.97 -25.35
C VAL A 133 23.74 -11.96 -25.28
N THR A 134 24.93 -11.54 -25.71
CA THR A 134 26.14 -12.30 -25.44
C THR A 134 26.24 -12.35 -23.93
N PRO A 135 26.11 -13.52 -23.29
CA PRO A 135 26.20 -13.59 -21.85
C PRO A 135 27.55 -13.00 -21.44
N ASN A 136 27.52 -12.06 -20.50
CA ASN A 136 28.75 -11.53 -19.92
C ASN A 136 29.53 -12.69 -19.30
N THR A 137 30.68 -13.04 -19.87
CA THR A 137 31.53 -14.11 -19.35
C THR A 137 32.34 -13.67 -18.11
N ASN A 138 31.83 -12.71 -17.32
CA ASN A 138 32.40 -12.38 -16.01
C ASN A 138 31.92 -13.42 -14.99
N THR A 139 32.46 -14.63 -15.10
CA THR A 139 32.26 -15.80 -14.24
C THR A 139 32.95 -15.67 -12.86
N VAL A 140 33.10 -14.45 -12.32
CA VAL A 140 33.85 -14.24 -11.07
C VAL A 140 32.97 -14.30 -9.81
N LEU A 141 31.65 -14.26 -9.90
CA LEU A 141 30.80 -14.57 -8.75
C LEU A 141 29.83 -15.68 -9.12
N GLY A 142 29.88 -16.78 -8.37
CA GLY A 142 29.11 -18.03 -8.55
C GLY A 142 27.61 -17.88 -8.37
N ASN A 143 26.98 -17.02 -9.17
CA ASN A 143 25.57 -17.07 -9.46
C ASN A 143 25.44 -17.81 -10.78
N GLU A 144 24.77 -18.95 -10.74
CA GLU A 144 24.41 -19.69 -11.93
C GLU A 144 23.73 -18.73 -12.89
N ALA A 145 24.39 -18.46 -14.01
CA ALA A 145 23.75 -17.82 -15.14
C ALA A 145 22.73 -18.82 -15.67
N ASN A 146 21.53 -18.82 -15.07
CA ASN A 146 20.36 -19.38 -15.72
C ASN A 146 20.20 -18.58 -17.00
N ALA A 147 20.76 -19.11 -18.08
CA ALA A 147 20.52 -18.62 -19.42
C ALA A 147 19.00 -18.60 -19.58
N ILE A 148 18.43 -17.41 -19.56
CA ILE A 148 16.99 -17.22 -19.69
C ILE A 148 16.66 -17.70 -21.10
N ASP A 149 15.98 -18.83 -21.19
CA ASP A 149 15.45 -19.33 -22.46
C ASP A 149 14.39 -18.33 -22.95
N PRO A 150 14.64 -17.63 -24.07
CA PRO A 150 13.77 -16.57 -24.55
C PRO A 150 12.36 -17.09 -24.88
N ASP A 151 12.22 -18.35 -25.28
CA ASP A 151 10.94 -18.93 -25.65
C ASP A 151 10.10 -19.27 -24.41
N ALA A 152 10.74 -19.74 -23.34
CA ALA A 152 10.09 -20.06 -22.07
C ALA A 152 9.56 -18.78 -21.37
N GLU A 153 10.35 -17.72 -21.33
CA GLU A 153 9.92 -16.46 -20.71
C GLU A 153 8.85 -15.75 -21.57
N ALA A 154 8.92 -15.86 -22.90
CA ALA A 154 7.85 -15.36 -23.77
C ALA A 154 6.51 -16.08 -23.54
N ALA A 155 6.52 -17.40 -23.33
CA ALA A 155 5.31 -18.14 -22.98
C ALA A 155 4.73 -17.72 -21.63
N ARG A 156 5.60 -17.50 -20.63
CA ARG A 156 5.20 -17.01 -19.30
C ARG A 156 4.61 -15.60 -19.36
N ILE A 157 5.26 -14.68 -20.07
CA ILE A 157 4.77 -13.31 -20.26
C ILE A 157 3.43 -13.31 -21.01
N LYS A 158 3.27 -14.14 -22.04
CA LYS A 158 2.00 -14.30 -22.77
C LYS A 158 0.88 -14.86 -21.88
N ALA A 159 1.20 -15.77 -20.97
CA ALA A 159 0.23 -16.29 -20.00
C ALA A 159 -0.24 -15.23 -19.00
N LEU A 160 0.64 -14.29 -18.63
CA LEU A 160 0.33 -13.21 -17.66
C LEU A 160 -0.40 -12.02 -18.30
N ILE A 161 -0.10 -11.68 -19.56
CA ILE A 161 -0.49 -10.41 -20.19
C ILE A 161 -1.53 -10.61 -21.33
N GLY A 162 -1.70 -11.85 -21.80
CA GLY A 162 -2.51 -12.14 -22.99
C GLY A 162 -1.81 -11.69 -24.28
N SER A 163 -2.57 -11.57 -25.38
CA SER A 163 -2.04 -11.17 -26.70
C SER A 163 -2.00 -9.65 -26.92
N ASN A 164 -2.36 -8.85 -25.91
CA ASN A 164 -2.47 -7.40 -26.08
C ASN A 164 -1.12 -6.72 -25.82
N PRO A 165 -0.64 -5.84 -26.72
CA PRO A 165 0.60 -5.12 -26.51
C PRO A 165 0.46 -4.15 -25.33
N VAL A 166 1.37 -4.24 -24.34
CA VAL A 166 1.45 -3.30 -23.22
C VAL A 166 2.15 -2.04 -23.71
N THR A 167 1.35 -1.09 -24.20
CA THR A 167 1.87 0.23 -24.60
C THR A 167 1.94 1.12 -23.36
N ILE A 168 3.13 1.21 -22.75
CA ILE A 168 3.39 2.24 -21.73
C ILE A 168 3.55 3.58 -22.46
N GLN A 169 2.46 4.33 -22.61
CA GLN A 169 2.55 5.70 -23.09
C GLN A 169 3.02 6.60 -21.94
N GLN A 170 4.29 6.99 -21.97
CA GLN A 170 4.75 8.10 -21.15
C GLN A 170 4.03 9.37 -21.65
N LYS A 171 3.13 9.92 -20.83
CA LYS A 171 2.46 11.18 -21.13
C LYS A 171 3.52 12.27 -21.23
N LYS A 172 3.91 12.61 -22.46
CA LYS A 172 4.89 13.66 -22.77
C LYS A 172 4.25 15.01 -22.43
N GLU A 173 4.33 15.41 -21.17
CA GLU A 173 3.97 16.76 -20.73
C GLU A 173 4.89 17.72 -21.49
N LYS A 174 4.33 18.57 -22.35
CA LYS A 174 5.04 19.56 -23.17
C LYS A 174 5.55 20.76 -22.34
N SER A 175 5.68 20.65 -21.02
CA SER A 175 6.31 21.71 -20.23
C SER A 175 7.79 21.40 -20.07
N PHE A 176 8.61 22.07 -20.89
CA PHE A 176 10.03 22.22 -20.62
C PHE A 176 10.13 22.91 -19.25
N LYS A 177 10.47 22.17 -18.18
CA LYS A 177 10.73 22.79 -16.88
C LYS A 177 12.10 23.42 -16.97
N LEU A 178 12.15 24.74 -17.15
CA LEU A 178 13.39 25.49 -16.94
C LEU A 178 13.70 25.43 -15.44
N PRO A 179 14.89 24.96 -15.04
CA PRO A 179 15.33 25.15 -13.66
C PRO A 179 15.62 26.64 -13.45
N GLY A 180 14.92 27.27 -12.51
CA GLY A 180 15.28 28.62 -12.04
C GLY A 180 14.34 29.79 -12.39
N LEU A 181 13.03 29.56 -12.52
CA LEU A 181 12.01 30.60 -12.33
C LEU A 181 10.77 30.05 -11.63
#